data_AF-A0A3P8YZ94-F1
#
_entry.id   AF-A0A3P8YZ94-F1
#
_cell.length_a   1.000
_cell.length_b   1.000
_cell.length_c   1.000
_cell.angle_alpha   90.00
_cell.angle_beta   90.00
_cell.angle_gamma   90.00
#
_symmetry.space_group_name_H-M   'P 1'
#
loop_
_entity.id
_entity.type
_entity.pdbx_description
1 polymer ?
#
loop_
_entity_poly.entity_id
_entity_poly.type
_entity_poly.pdbx_seq_one_letter_code
_entity_poly.pdbx_strand_id
1 'polypeptide(L)'
;MMTNINVRGWPVMARPLGESHKRFLQTMMANGIVDGDKARALHRHCCETHGAQYTPDKLDEFIEVINAQLQPMFMQIRKGLSEEDGLQYYALVNMAETDVTRMSADYADNELELFRKTMDLIVDSDNGTASSTDILNCADSLQTKKLKKKETEHVLNRLVQDKWLIEKQGEYSLSTRCIMEMEPYIRRIYQDQVKVCHICHNVALQCQMCENPTCGIKIHTHCVARYFKGRTDPRCPSCEDFWPHEIPEVYRPPSSQSQSAATEKTTPTPRATGQSRKTRRS
;
A
#
# COMPACT_ATOMS: atom_id res chain seq x y z
N MET A 1 -10.60 -56.14 2.96
CA MET A 1 -10.10 -55.34 1.81
C MET A 1 -9.74 -53.97 2.33
N MET A 2 -8.49 -53.57 2.10
CA MET A 2 -7.81 -52.47 2.78
C MET A 2 -8.32 -51.10 2.33
N THR A 3 -8.39 -50.19 3.31
CA THR A 3 -8.72 -48.77 3.21
C THR A 3 -7.70 -48.01 2.36
N ASN A 4 -8.17 -47.34 1.30
CA ASN A 4 -7.40 -46.35 0.55
C ASN A 4 -7.40 -45.02 1.32
N ILE A 5 -6.32 -44.74 2.05
CA ILE A 5 -6.01 -43.39 2.52
C ILE A 5 -5.08 -42.77 1.47
N ASN A 6 -5.61 -41.79 0.73
CA ASN A 6 -4.84 -41.00 -0.22
C ASN A 6 -3.99 -39.98 0.56
N VAL A 7 -2.79 -40.37 0.97
CA VAL A 7 -1.78 -39.47 1.55
C VAL A 7 -0.80 -39.11 0.43
N ARG A 8 -0.95 -37.94 -0.19
CA ARG A 8 0.09 -37.33 -1.05
C ARG A 8 -0.18 -35.84 -1.27
N GLY A 9 -0.08 -35.08 -0.19
CA GLY A 9 0.26 -33.66 -0.24
C GLY A 9 1.63 -33.49 0.41
N TRP A 10 2.69 -33.65 -0.37
CA TRP A 10 4.05 -33.38 0.11
C TRP A 10 4.14 -31.88 0.40
N PRO A 11 4.57 -31.42 1.59
CA PRO A 11 4.80 -30.01 1.81
C PRO A 11 5.89 -29.55 0.84
N VAL A 12 5.59 -28.53 0.05
CA VAL A 12 6.59 -27.79 -0.72
C VAL A 12 7.69 -27.41 0.28
N MET A 13 8.86 -28.02 0.19
CA MET A 13 9.96 -27.72 1.10
C MET A 13 10.31 -26.24 0.90
N ALA A 14 9.95 -25.42 1.89
CA ALA A 14 10.23 -24.00 1.86
C ALA A 14 11.75 -23.82 1.71
N ARG A 15 12.17 -23.03 0.71
CA ARG A 15 13.59 -22.72 0.53
C ARG A 15 14.15 -22.17 1.85
N PRO A 16 15.34 -22.62 2.28
CA PRO A 16 15.91 -22.15 3.53
C PRO A 16 16.18 -20.65 3.48
N LEU A 17 15.94 -19.97 4.60
CA LEU A 17 16.11 -18.52 4.71
C LEU A 17 17.60 -18.16 4.69
N GLY A 18 18.07 -17.60 3.58
CA GLY A 18 19.44 -17.08 3.46
C GLY A 18 19.69 -15.82 4.28
N GLU A 19 20.96 -15.46 4.53
CA GLU A 19 21.34 -14.26 5.29
C GLU A 19 20.81 -12.96 4.67
N SER A 20 20.75 -12.87 3.34
CA SER A 20 20.13 -11.75 2.64
C SER A 20 18.66 -11.54 3.05
N HIS A 21 17.89 -12.62 3.17
CA HIS A 21 16.49 -12.58 3.59
C HIS A 21 16.35 -12.16 5.06
N LYS A 22 17.21 -12.68 5.94
CA LYS A 22 17.22 -12.30 7.37
C LYS A 22 17.51 -10.81 7.53
N ARG A 23 18.52 -10.28 6.82
CA ARG A 23 18.87 -8.86 6.85
C ARG A 23 17.75 -7.97 6.29
N PHE A 24 17.09 -8.42 5.22
CA PHE A 24 15.92 -7.74 4.68
C PHE A 24 14.81 -7.64 5.73
N LEU A 25 14.45 -8.78 6.36
CA LEU A 25 13.42 -8.83 7.40
C LEU A 25 13.75 -7.95 8.61
N GLN A 26 15.00 -7.98 9.09
CA GLN A 26 15.45 -7.11 10.19
C GLN A 26 15.25 -5.62 9.86
N THR A 27 15.60 -5.21 8.65
CA THR A 27 15.40 -3.84 8.19
C THR A 27 13.90 -3.51 8.10
N MET A 28 13.06 -4.42 7.61
CA MET A 28 11.60 -4.24 7.57
C MET A 28 11.01 -4.06 8.97
N MET A 29 11.46 -4.85 9.96
CA MET A 29 11.00 -4.74 11.35
C MET A 29 11.38 -3.40 11.98
N ALA A 30 12.59 -2.89 11.71
CA ALA A 30 13.06 -1.63 12.27
C ALA A 30 12.34 -0.40 11.70
N ASN A 31 11.92 -0.44 10.43
CA ASN A 31 11.25 0.68 9.77
C ASN A 31 9.71 0.63 9.89
N GLY A 32 9.13 -0.55 10.14
CA GLY A 32 7.68 -0.77 10.21
C GLY A 32 7.00 -0.80 8.83
N ILE A 33 7.26 0.20 7.99
CA ILE A 33 6.76 0.31 6.61
C ILE A 33 7.85 0.87 5.69
N VAL A 34 7.94 0.35 4.47
CA VAL A 34 8.97 0.73 3.48
C VAL A 34 8.29 0.95 2.12
N ASP A 35 8.61 2.05 1.44
CA ASP A 35 8.11 2.31 0.08
C ASP A 35 8.69 1.33 -0.95
N GLY A 36 8.02 1.16 -2.08
CA GLY A 36 8.37 0.15 -3.06
C GLY A 36 9.74 0.35 -3.71
N ASP A 37 10.18 1.60 -3.91
CA ASP A 37 11.51 1.90 -4.44
C ASP A 37 12.60 1.55 -3.43
N LYS A 38 12.43 1.94 -2.17
CA LYS A 38 13.34 1.57 -1.08
C LYS A 38 13.34 0.06 -0.83
N ALA A 39 12.20 -0.63 -0.93
CA ALA A 39 12.14 -2.09 -0.79
C ALA A 39 12.93 -2.79 -1.90
N ARG A 40 12.84 -2.32 -3.15
CA ARG A 40 13.66 -2.82 -4.27
C ARG A 40 15.15 -2.54 -4.05
N ALA A 41 15.49 -1.33 -3.61
CA ALA A 41 16.88 -0.97 -3.30
C ALA A 41 17.44 -1.81 -2.15
N LEU A 42 16.64 -2.06 -1.11
CA LEU A 42 16.99 -2.91 0.03
C LEU A 42 17.21 -4.36 -0.41
N HIS A 43 16.35 -4.91 -1.26
CA HIS A 43 16.54 -6.25 -1.81
C HIS A 43 17.86 -6.37 -2.58
N ARG A 44 18.18 -5.39 -3.44
CA ARG A 44 19.48 -5.33 -4.12
C ARG A 44 20.64 -5.33 -3.12
N HIS A 45 20.60 -4.41 -2.16
CA HIS A 45 21.65 -4.25 -1.16
C HIS A 45 21.88 -5.51 -0.32
N CYS A 46 20.80 -6.17 0.13
CA CYS A 46 20.88 -7.41 0.90
C CYS A 46 21.48 -8.56 0.08
N CYS A 47 21.14 -8.65 -1.20
CA CYS A 47 21.71 -9.69 -2.07
C CYS A 47 23.20 -9.46 -2.34
N GLU A 48 23.60 -8.23 -2.67
CA GLU A 48 25.00 -7.85 -2.91
C GLU A 48 25.87 -8.08 -1.66
N THR A 49 25.39 -7.67 -0.49
CA THR A 49 26.15 -7.77 0.78
C THR A 49 26.43 -9.22 1.19
N HIS A 50 25.51 -10.13 0.86
CA HIS A 50 25.60 -11.55 1.26
C HIS A 50 25.91 -12.50 0.09
N GLY A 51 26.32 -11.97 -1.07
CA GLY A 51 26.70 -12.76 -2.24
C GLY A 51 25.57 -13.62 -2.82
N ALA A 52 24.31 -13.24 -2.59
CA ALA A 52 23.15 -13.95 -3.13
C ALA A 52 22.87 -13.50 -4.57
N GLN A 53 22.27 -14.37 -5.38
CA GLN A 53 21.87 -14.03 -6.74
C GLN A 53 20.76 -12.97 -6.72
N TYR A 54 21.11 -11.74 -7.09
CA TYR A 54 20.15 -10.68 -7.32
C TYR A 54 19.56 -10.79 -8.73
N THR A 55 18.24 -10.86 -8.82
CA THR A 55 17.51 -10.72 -10.10
C THR A 55 16.63 -9.47 -10.00
N PRO A 56 16.76 -8.50 -10.93
CA PRO A 56 15.85 -7.37 -11.01
C PRO A 56 14.40 -7.83 -11.08
N ASP A 57 13.49 -7.04 -10.51
CA ASP A 57 12.03 -7.27 -10.55
C ASP A 57 11.52 -8.59 -9.91
N LYS A 58 12.40 -9.32 -9.21
CA LYS A 58 12.05 -10.54 -8.46
C LYS A 58 11.88 -10.32 -6.96
N LEU A 59 11.50 -9.11 -6.55
CA LEU A 59 11.25 -8.77 -5.15
C LEU A 59 10.08 -9.59 -4.57
N ASP A 60 9.01 -9.79 -5.33
CA ASP A 60 7.84 -10.55 -4.87
C ASP A 60 8.23 -12.02 -4.56
N GLU A 61 8.98 -12.68 -5.45
CA GLU A 61 9.48 -14.04 -5.22
C GLU A 61 10.44 -14.12 -4.02
N PHE A 62 11.28 -13.09 -3.83
CA PHE A 62 12.15 -13.00 -2.66
C PHE A 62 11.35 -12.88 -1.35
N ILE A 63 10.28 -12.08 -1.36
CA ILE A 63 9.37 -11.92 -0.21
C ILE A 63 8.57 -13.21 0.04
N GLU A 64 8.15 -13.94 -0.99
CA GLU A 64 7.46 -15.22 -0.85
C GLU A 64 8.28 -16.25 -0.09
N VAL A 65 9.61 -16.30 -0.31
CA VAL A 65 10.52 -17.16 0.46
C VAL A 65 10.53 -16.78 1.93
N ILE A 66 10.54 -15.48 2.26
CA ILE A 66 10.46 -14.99 3.64
C ILE A 66 9.12 -15.38 4.25
N ASN A 67 8.02 -15.09 3.55
CA ASN A 67 6.66 -15.32 4.04
C ASN A 67 6.41 -16.81 4.33
N ALA A 68 6.92 -17.72 3.50
CA ALA A 68 6.82 -19.16 3.75
C ALA A 68 7.41 -19.58 5.12
N GLN A 69 8.46 -18.89 5.57
CA GLN A 69 9.09 -19.12 6.87
C GLN A 69 8.40 -18.37 8.02
N LEU A 70 7.69 -17.27 7.72
CA LEU A 70 6.94 -16.49 8.70
C LEU A 70 5.53 -17.05 8.98
N GLN A 71 4.98 -17.86 8.07
CA GLN A 71 3.66 -18.48 8.19
C GLN A 71 3.38 -19.14 9.55
N PRO A 72 4.29 -19.95 10.15
CA PRO A 72 4.04 -20.58 11.46
C PRO A 72 3.85 -19.59 12.61
N MET A 73 4.31 -18.36 12.45
CA MET A 73 4.15 -17.27 13.43
C MET A 73 2.96 -16.37 13.11
N PHE A 74 2.16 -16.72 12.10
CA PHE A 74 1.08 -15.89 11.56
C PHE A 74 1.57 -14.49 11.14
N MET A 75 2.81 -14.37 10.69
CA MET A 75 3.36 -13.10 10.21
C MET A 75 3.57 -13.17 8.70
N GLN A 76 3.46 -12.04 8.01
CA GLN A 76 3.88 -11.93 6.62
C GLN A 76 4.23 -10.49 6.24
N ILE A 77 5.14 -10.33 5.29
CA ILE A 77 5.36 -9.08 4.60
C ILE A 77 4.28 -8.97 3.51
N ARG A 78 3.39 -7.98 3.64
CA ARG A 78 2.39 -7.66 2.60
C ARG A 78 2.84 -6.47 1.78
N LYS A 79 2.34 -6.41 0.54
CA LYS A 79 2.32 -5.21 -0.28
C LYS A 79 0.96 -4.53 -0.18
N GLY A 80 0.94 -3.21 -0.09
CA GLY A 80 -0.27 -2.39 -0.08
C GLY A 80 -0.08 -1.12 -0.91
N LEU A 81 -1.19 -0.53 -1.34
CA LEU A 81 -1.19 0.78 -1.99
C LEU A 81 -1.74 1.80 -1.00
N SER A 82 -1.08 2.95 -0.91
CA SER A 82 -1.56 4.09 -0.16
C SER A 82 -2.82 4.67 -0.79
N GLU A 83 -3.81 5.00 0.03
CA GLU A 83 -5.04 5.63 -0.43
C GLU A 83 -4.84 7.11 -0.81
N GLU A 84 -3.77 7.74 -0.30
CA GLU A 84 -3.45 9.14 -0.51
C GLU A 84 -2.74 9.42 -1.84
N ASP A 85 -1.66 8.69 -2.12
CA ASP A 85 -0.75 8.94 -3.25
C ASP A 85 -0.75 7.79 -4.29
N GLY A 86 -1.42 6.67 -3.99
CA GLY A 86 -1.42 5.48 -4.85
C GLY A 86 -0.07 4.76 -4.94
N LEU A 87 0.90 5.12 -4.09
CA LEU A 87 2.22 4.50 -4.06
C LEU A 87 2.20 3.16 -3.34
N GLN A 88 3.11 2.29 -3.75
CA GLN A 88 3.26 0.96 -3.19
C GLN A 88 4.15 0.98 -1.96
N TYR A 89 3.69 0.31 -0.91
CA TYR A 89 4.41 0.12 0.35
C TYR A 89 4.43 -1.36 0.73
N TYR A 90 5.41 -1.71 1.55
CA TYR A 90 5.58 -3.02 2.14
C TYR A 90 5.63 -2.90 3.66
N ALA A 91 4.93 -3.78 4.37
CA ALA A 91 4.93 -3.81 5.83
C ALA A 91 4.86 -5.26 6.33
N LEU A 92 5.49 -5.51 7.48
CA LEU A 92 5.39 -6.77 8.20
C LEU A 92 4.13 -6.76 9.07
N VAL A 93 3.14 -7.55 8.68
CA VAL A 93 1.83 -7.61 9.33
C VAL A 93 1.66 -8.92 10.10
N ASN A 94 0.87 -8.85 11.15
CA ASN A 94 0.36 -10.02 11.86
C ASN A 94 -0.98 -10.42 11.23
N MET A 95 -1.17 -11.71 11.01
CA MET A 95 -2.31 -12.33 10.35
C MET A 95 -3.24 -13.04 11.31
N ALA A 96 -2.84 -13.22 12.57
CA ALA A 96 -3.81 -13.55 13.60
C ALA A 96 -4.91 -12.48 13.62
N GLU A 97 -6.13 -12.80 14.03
CA GLU A 97 -7.14 -11.79 14.31
C GLU A 97 -6.62 -10.87 15.42
N THR A 98 -5.91 -9.83 15.03
CA THR A 98 -5.33 -8.90 15.96
C THR A 98 -6.43 -7.93 16.34
N ASP A 99 -6.86 -7.97 17.60
CA ASP A 99 -7.34 -6.77 18.25
C ASP A 99 -6.27 -5.67 18.15
N VAL A 100 -6.52 -4.49 18.69
CA VAL A 100 -5.52 -3.41 18.84
C VAL A 100 -4.24 -3.86 19.62
N THR A 101 -4.17 -5.13 20.05
CA THR A 101 -3.05 -5.89 20.65
C THR A 101 -1.63 -5.50 20.25
N ARG A 102 -1.31 -5.21 18.98
CA ARG A 102 0.06 -4.75 18.66
C ARG A 102 0.37 -3.38 19.23
N MET A 103 -0.60 -2.47 19.21
CA MET A 103 -0.48 -1.18 19.88
C MET A 103 -0.59 -1.32 21.41
N SER A 104 -1.23 -2.37 21.92
CA SER A 104 -1.36 -2.59 23.38
C SER A 104 -0.04 -2.80 24.11
N ALA A 105 1.06 -3.09 23.39
CA ALA A 105 2.40 -3.10 23.98
C ALA A 105 2.99 -1.68 24.16
N ASP A 106 2.60 -0.73 23.29
CA ASP A 106 3.26 0.59 23.15
C ASP A 106 2.40 1.77 23.67
N TYR A 107 1.12 1.52 23.94
CA TYR A 107 0.11 2.52 24.29
C TYR A 107 -0.74 2.08 25.50
N ALA A 108 -1.09 3.05 26.35
CA ALA A 108 -1.98 2.84 27.48
C ALA A 108 -3.45 2.69 27.05
N ASP A 109 -4.29 2.09 27.90
CA ASP A 109 -5.69 1.78 27.58
C ASP A 109 -6.52 2.99 27.11
N ASN A 110 -6.28 4.17 27.71
CA ASN A 110 -6.95 5.41 27.34
C ASN A 110 -6.45 6.00 26.01
N GLU A 111 -5.17 5.79 25.68
CA GLU A 111 -4.60 6.16 24.37
C GLU A 111 -5.16 5.25 23.27
N LEU A 112 -5.32 3.95 23.56
CA LEU A 112 -5.97 3.00 22.67
C LEU A 112 -7.45 3.30 22.48
N GLU A 113 -8.14 3.73 23.54
CA GLU A 113 -9.54 4.17 23.46
C GLU A 113 -9.68 5.42 22.59
N LEU A 114 -8.79 6.40 22.76
CA LEU A 114 -8.72 7.57 21.88
C LEU A 114 -8.51 7.14 20.42
N PHE A 115 -7.57 6.23 20.16
CA PHE A 115 -7.31 5.73 18.81
C PHE A 115 -8.55 5.07 18.19
N ARG A 116 -9.28 4.24 18.94
CA ARG A 116 -10.55 3.66 18.47
C ARG A 116 -11.59 4.75 18.17
N LYS A 117 -11.71 5.77 19.02
CA LYS A 117 -12.60 6.91 18.74
C LYS A 117 -12.19 7.69 17.50
N THR A 118 -10.89 7.86 17.26
CA THR A 118 -10.40 8.44 16.00
C THR A 118 -10.74 7.57 14.80
N MET A 119 -10.65 6.24 14.91
CA MET A 119 -11.09 5.33 13.86
C MET A 119 -12.59 5.45 13.59
N ASP A 120 -13.43 5.55 14.63
CA ASP A 120 -14.87 5.76 14.49
C ASP A 120 -15.14 7.02 13.64
N LEU A 121 -14.51 8.16 14.00
CA LEU A 121 -14.65 9.41 13.25
C LEU A 121 -14.19 9.30 11.78
N ILE A 122 -13.08 8.60 11.53
CA ILE A 122 -12.53 8.42 10.17
C ILE A 122 -13.42 7.51 9.31
N VAL A 123 -13.99 6.46 9.91
CA VAL A 123 -14.86 5.51 9.20
C VAL A 123 -16.21 6.14 8.88
N ASP A 124 -16.72 6.97 9.78
CA ASP A 124 -18.03 7.62 9.65
C ASP A 124 -17.99 8.84 8.71
N SER A 125 -16.80 9.34 8.34
CA SER A 125 -16.66 10.49 7.45
C SER A 125 -16.67 10.12 5.97
N ASP A 126 -17.15 11.04 5.13
CA ASP A 126 -17.26 10.82 3.68
C ASP A 126 -15.91 10.75 2.96
N ASN A 127 -14.91 11.44 3.49
CA ASN A 127 -13.57 11.58 2.88
C ASN A 127 -12.49 10.73 3.57
N GLY A 128 -12.86 9.94 4.58
CA GLY A 128 -11.93 9.10 5.35
C GLY A 128 -10.93 9.91 6.18
N THR A 129 -11.31 11.10 6.66
CA THR A 129 -10.52 11.90 7.62
C THR A 129 -11.33 12.29 8.85
N ALA A 130 -10.62 12.67 9.92
CA ALA A 130 -11.20 13.25 11.12
C ALA A 130 -10.42 14.51 11.53
N SER A 131 -11.13 15.57 11.88
CA SER A 131 -10.49 16.82 12.29
C SER A 131 -9.88 16.70 13.69
N SER A 132 -8.78 17.42 13.91
CA SER A 132 -8.13 17.53 15.23
C SER A 132 -9.12 17.96 16.32
N THR A 133 -10.04 18.87 15.97
CA THR A 133 -11.07 19.37 16.88
C THR A 133 -12.06 18.29 17.29
N ASP A 134 -12.52 17.45 16.36
CA ASP A 134 -13.47 16.38 16.67
C ASP A 134 -12.82 15.33 17.56
N ILE A 135 -11.57 14.95 17.27
CA ILE A 135 -10.81 14.00 18.08
C ILE A 135 -10.58 14.55 19.50
N LEU A 136 -10.23 15.84 19.62
CA LEU A 136 -10.04 16.48 20.92
C LEU A 136 -11.32 16.50 21.75
N ASN A 137 -12.48 16.67 21.12
CA ASN A 137 -13.77 16.62 21.81
C ASN A 137 -14.12 15.20 22.30
N CYS A 138 -13.66 14.16 21.62
CA CYS A 138 -13.79 12.77 22.09
C CYS A 138 -12.91 12.46 23.31
N ALA A 139 -11.81 13.19 23.53
CA ALA A 139 -10.91 12.94 24.65
C ALA A 139 -11.57 13.15 26.03
N ASP A 140 -12.59 14.02 26.09
CA ASP A 140 -13.35 14.31 27.30
C ASP A 140 -14.43 13.25 27.62
N SER A 141 -14.76 12.39 26.65
CA SER A 141 -15.75 11.31 26.77
C SER A 141 -15.14 9.91 26.91
N LEU A 142 -13.82 9.81 27.04
CA LEU A 142 -13.13 8.54 27.31
C LEU A 142 -13.58 7.93 28.64
N GLN A 143 -13.90 6.63 28.60
CA GLN A 143 -14.42 5.87 29.74
C GLN A 143 -13.31 5.42 30.69
N THR A 144 -12.12 5.12 30.17
CA THR A 144 -10.97 4.66 30.96
C THR A 144 -10.38 5.80 31.80
N LYS A 145 -9.78 6.79 31.13
CA LYS A 145 -9.23 8.00 31.74
C LYS A 145 -9.24 9.13 30.72
N LYS A 146 -9.89 10.23 31.08
CA LYS A 146 -9.91 11.45 30.27
C LYS A 146 -8.50 11.98 30.03
N LEU A 147 -8.22 12.36 28.79
CA LEU A 147 -6.98 12.99 28.39
C LEU A 147 -7.19 14.50 28.30
N LYS A 148 -6.25 15.29 28.84
CA LYS A 148 -6.27 16.74 28.61
C LYS A 148 -5.90 17.03 27.16
N LYS A 149 -6.36 18.15 26.61
CA LYS A 149 -6.07 18.55 25.21
C LYS A 149 -4.60 18.41 24.80
N LYS A 150 -3.66 18.89 25.63
CA LYS A 150 -2.22 18.77 25.37
C LYS A 150 -1.72 17.32 25.40
N GLU A 151 -2.30 16.47 26.24
CA GLU A 151 -1.97 15.04 26.28
C GLU A 151 -2.53 14.35 25.03
N THR A 152 -3.75 14.66 24.62
CA THR A 152 -4.38 14.17 23.39
C THR A 152 -3.55 14.52 22.15
N GLU A 153 -3.13 15.79 22.02
CA GLU A 153 -2.23 16.23 20.94
C GLU A 153 -0.90 15.46 20.95
N HIS A 154 -0.34 15.19 22.14
CA HIS A 154 0.87 14.40 22.26
C HIS A 154 0.68 12.95 21.76
N VAL A 155 -0.44 12.32 22.12
CA VAL A 155 -0.80 10.97 21.65
C VAL A 155 -0.99 10.95 20.14
N LEU A 156 -1.69 11.94 19.56
CA LEU A 156 -1.86 12.05 18.11
C LEU A 156 -0.53 12.20 17.38
N ASN A 157 0.38 13.03 17.89
CA ASN A 157 1.72 13.17 17.32
C ASN A 157 2.51 11.85 17.36
N ARG A 158 2.41 11.10 18.47
CA ARG A 158 3.02 9.76 18.57
C ARG A 158 2.43 8.78 17.58
N LEU A 159 1.10 8.75 17.43
CA LEU A 159 0.43 7.89 16.45
C LEU A 159 0.87 8.20 15.00
N VAL A 160 1.15 9.47 14.69
CA VAL A 160 1.71 9.87 13.39
C VAL A 160 3.18 9.46 13.24
N GLN A 161 3.98 9.65 14.29
CA GLN A 161 5.38 9.25 14.32
C GLN A 161 5.54 7.74 14.10
N ASP A 162 4.71 6.95 14.79
CA ASP A 162 4.69 5.50 14.75
C ASP A 162 3.99 4.94 13.50
N LYS A 163 3.53 5.82 12.60
CA LYS A 163 2.86 5.46 11.33
C LYS A 163 1.58 4.66 11.56
N TRP A 164 0.78 5.05 12.53
CA TRP A 164 -0.62 4.63 12.65
C TRP A 164 -1.52 5.60 11.91
N LEU A 165 -1.33 6.90 12.14
CA LEU A 165 -2.07 7.97 11.50
C LEU A 165 -1.20 8.78 10.53
N ILE A 166 -1.85 9.52 9.64
CA ILE A 166 -1.27 10.59 8.83
C ILE A 166 -2.00 11.87 9.24
N GLU A 167 -1.25 12.95 9.45
CA GLU A 167 -1.82 14.29 9.70
C GLU A 167 -1.52 15.20 8.51
N LYS A 168 -2.54 15.97 8.11
CA LYS A 168 -2.44 17.01 7.10
C LYS A 168 -3.36 18.18 7.45
N GLN A 169 -2.78 19.33 7.73
CA GLN A 169 -3.53 20.58 7.94
C GLN A 169 -4.60 20.46 9.03
N GLY A 170 -4.35 19.68 10.07
CA GLY A 170 -5.27 19.43 11.18
C GLY A 170 -6.26 18.29 10.93
N GLU A 171 -6.21 17.62 9.77
CA GLU A 171 -7.00 16.42 9.45
C GLU A 171 -6.16 15.16 9.63
N TYR A 172 -6.78 14.11 10.19
CA TYR A 172 -6.14 12.82 10.43
C TYR A 172 -6.79 11.72 9.59
N SER A 173 -5.98 10.87 8.95
CA SER A 173 -6.42 9.65 8.27
C SER A 173 -5.63 8.44 8.75
N LEU A 174 -6.12 7.23 8.45
CA LEU A 174 -5.33 6.02 8.70
C LEU A 174 -4.18 5.94 7.71
N SER A 175 -2.99 5.63 8.23
CA SER A 175 -1.85 5.34 7.37
C SER A 175 -2.01 4.02 6.63
N THR A 176 -1.27 3.84 5.53
CA THR A 176 -1.17 2.57 4.80
C THR A 176 -0.76 1.41 5.70
N ARG A 177 0.16 1.64 6.65
CA ARG A 177 0.59 0.62 7.62
C ARG A 177 -0.59 0.18 8.47
N CYS A 178 -1.32 1.13 9.04
CA CYS A 178 -2.48 0.85 9.87
C CYS A 178 -3.53 0.05 9.11
N ILE A 179 -3.88 0.45 7.89
CA ILE A 179 -4.87 -0.26 7.06
C ILE A 179 -4.39 -1.69 6.77
N MET A 180 -3.13 -1.88 6.38
CA MET A 180 -2.59 -3.22 6.07
C MET A 180 -2.56 -4.15 7.28
N GLU A 181 -2.25 -3.59 8.45
CA GLU A 181 -2.09 -4.35 9.70
C GLU A 181 -3.43 -4.64 10.39
N MET A 182 -4.37 -3.69 10.33
CA MET A 182 -5.65 -3.77 11.02
C MET A 182 -6.82 -4.10 10.10
N GLU A 183 -6.58 -4.41 8.81
CA GLU A 183 -7.65 -4.73 7.86
C GLU A 183 -8.66 -5.77 8.41
N PRO A 184 -8.23 -6.89 9.02
CA PRO A 184 -9.17 -7.87 9.59
C PRO A 184 -10.03 -7.27 10.71
N TYR A 185 -9.42 -6.50 11.61
CA TYR A 185 -10.11 -5.80 12.69
C TYR A 185 -11.12 -4.79 12.15
N ILE A 186 -10.70 -3.96 11.18
CA ILE A 186 -11.54 -2.92 10.58
C ILE A 186 -12.78 -3.56 9.95
N ARG A 187 -12.59 -4.62 9.17
CA ARG A 187 -13.71 -5.34 8.53
C ARG A 187 -14.67 -5.94 9.54
N ARG A 188 -14.18 -6.45 10.66
CA ARG A 188 -15.00 -7.08 11.71
C ARG A 188 -15.80 -6.04 12.51
N ILE A 189 -15.13 -5.00 12.99
CA ILE A 189 -15.73 -4.00 13.88
C ILE A 189 -16.64 -3.03 13.13
N TYR A 190 -16.27 -2.67 11.90
CA TYR A 190 -17.00 -1.69 11.10
C TYR A 190 -17.69 -2.31 9.90
N GLN A 191 -18.11 -3.59 9.98
CA GLN A 191 -18.66 -4.35 8.85
C GLN A 191 -19.81 -3.64 8.11
N ASP A 192 -20.63 -2.88 8.84
CA ASP A 192 -21.81 -2.19 8.27
C ASP A 192 -21.44 -0.84 7.63
N GLN A 193 -20.36 -0.22 8.12
CA GLN A 193 -19.95 1.15 7.77
C GLN A 193 -18.85 1.15 6.71
N VAL A 194 -17.82 0.33 6.89
CA VAL A 194 -16.69 0.23 5.97
C VAL A 194 -17.10 -0.51 4.72
N LYS A 195 -16.87 0.12 3.57
CA LYS A 195 -17.05 -0.49 2.27
C LYS A 195 -15.71 -0.91 1.69
N VAL A 196 -15.78 -1.80 0.71
CA VAL A 196 -14.63 -2.24 -0.06
C VAL A 196 -14.61 -1.55 -1.42
N CYS A 197 -13.42 -1.32 -1.94
CA CYS A 197 -13.24 -0.87 -3.30
C CYS A 197 -13.75 -1.93 -4.28
N HIS A 198 -14.58 -1.53 -5.25
CA HIS A 198 -15.13 -2.43 -6.26
C HIS A 198 -14.08 -3.05 -7.19
N ILE A 199 -12.89 -2.45 -7.29
CA ILE A 199 -11.82 -2.92 -8.17
C ILE A 199 -10.86 -3.87 -7.44
N CYS A 200 -10.29 -3.44 -6.31
CA CYS A 200 -9.27 -4.20 -5.60
C CYS A 200 -9.81 -5.04 -4.43
N HIS A 201 -11.08 -4.85 -4.05
CA HIS A 201 -11.77 -5.54 -2.95
C HIS A 201 -11.17 -5.33 -1.56
N ASN A 202 -10.20 -4.43 -1.42
CA ASN A 202 -9.66 -4.00 -0.13
C ASN A 202 -10.56 -2.95 0.52
N VAL A 203 -10.45 -2.78 1.84
CA VAL A 203 -11.05 -1.67 2.59
C VAL A 203 -10.75 -0.35 1.89
N ALA A 204 -11.76 0.53 1.77
CA ALA A 204 -11.63 1.84 1.15
C ALA A 204 -12.20 2.94 2.05
N LEU A 205 -11.32 3.74 2.64
CA LEU A 205 -11.69 4.89 3.45
C LEU A 205 -11.72 6.16 2.61
N GLN A 206 -10.68 6.39 1.81
CA GLN A 206 -10.58 7.51 0.88
C GLN A 206 -10.87 7.03 -0.55
N CYS A 207 -12.05 7.37 -1.06
CA CYS A 207 -12.55 6.84 -2.31
C CYS A 207 -13.55 7.76 -3.00
N GLN A 208 -13.76 7.51 -4.30
CA GLN A 208 -14.84 8.10 -5.07
C GLN A 208 -16.02 7.13 -5.10
N MET A 209 -17.24 7.66 -5.03
CA MET A 209 -18.47 6.87 -4.98
C MET A 209 -19.34 7.13 -6.22
N CYS A 210 -19.95 6.08 -6.77
CA CYS A 210 -20.96 6.25 -7.81
C CYS A 210 -22.18 6.98 -7.23
N GLU A 211 -22.60 8.08 -7.88
CA GLU A 211 -23.74 8.89 -7.42
C GLU A 211 -25.11 8.32 -7.80
N ASN A 212 -25.17 7.23 -8.60
CA ASN A 212 -26.44 6.55 -8.83
C ASN A 212 -26.96 5.99 -7.48
N PRO A 213 -28.16 6.41 -7.01
CA PRO A 213 -28.71 6.00 -5.71
C PRO A 213 -28.93 4.50 -5.54
N THR A 214 -29.05 3.76 -6.65
CA THR A 214 -29.22 2.30 -6.66
C THR A 214 -27.90 1.54 -6.75
N CYS A 215 -26.77 2.24 -6.98
CA CYS A 215 -25.45 1.65 -7.18
C CYS A 215 -24.53 1.90 -5.98
N GLY A 216 -24.12 3.15 -5.76
CA GLY A 216 -23.31 3.52 -4.59
C GLY A 216 -21.96 2.80 -4.44
N ILE A 217 -21.41 2.18 -5.50
CA ILE A 217 -20.10 1.52 -5.39
C ILE A 217 -19.02 2.52 -5.04
N LYS A 218 -18.03 2.09 -4.24
CA LYS A 218 -16.85 2.89 -3.90
C LYS A 218 -15.62 2.36 -4.63
N ILE A 219 -14.78 3.25 -5.12
CA ILE A 219 -13.51 2.91 -5.79
C ILE A 219 -12.42 3.83 -5.25
N HIS A 220 -11.29 3.26 -4.79
CA HIS A 220 -10.13 4.06 -4.38
C HIS A 220 -9.68 5.00 -5.50
N THR A 221 -9.19 6.19 -5.14
CA THR A 221 -8.66 7.20 -6.06
C THR A 221 -7.62 6.60 -7.02
N HIS A 222 -6.67 5.81 -6.52
CA HIS A 222 -5.66 5.15 -7.36
C HIS A 222 -6.24 4.02 -8.24
N CYS A 223 -7.34 3.39 -7.83
CA CYS A 223 -8.04 2.40 -8.64
C CYS A 223 -8.84 3.06 -9.76
N VAL A 224 -9.50 4.20 -9.49
CA VAL A 224 -10.16 5.05 -10.51
C VAL A 224 -9.13 5.46 -11.58
N ALA A 225 -8.00 6.03 -11.15
CA ALA A 225 -6.92 6.47 -12.05
C ALA A 225 -6.44 5.36 -12.98
N ARG A 226 -6.30 4.13 -12.47
CA ARG A 226 -5.87 2.97 -13.27
C ARG A 226 -6.97 2.43 -14.16
N TYR A 227 -8.20 2.32 -13.65
CA TYR A 227 -9.33 1.71 -14.35
C TYR A 227 -9.82 2.56 -15.54
N PHE A 228 -9.88 3.88 -15.34
CA PHE A 228 -10.34 4.84 -16.35
C PHE A 228 -9.21 5.42 -17.21
N LYS A 229 -7.97 4.95 -17.02
CA LYS A 229 -6.81 5.44 -17.78
C LYS A 229 -7.06 5.40 -19.29
N GLY A 230 -6.97 6.57 -19.93
CA GLY A 230 -7.12 6.71 -21.38
C GLY A 230 -8.56 6.61 -21.89
N ARG A 231 -9.57 6.54 -21.02
CA ARG A 231 -10.99 6.56 -21.41
C ARG A 231 -11.48 7.99 -21.48
N THR A 232 -12.17 8.33 -22.56
CA THR A 232 -12.78 9.66 -22.77
C THR A 232 -14.21 9.76 -22.24
N ASP A 233 -14.87 8.62 -22.02
CA ASP A 233 -16.21 8.53 -21.42
C ASP A 233 -16.19 7.55 -20.24
N PRO A 234 -15.74 8.00 -19.05
CA PRO A 234 -15.68 7.16 -17.85
C PRO A 234 -17.08 6.71 -17.39
N ARG A 235 -17.27 5.39 -17.26
CA ARG A 235 -18.53 4.78 -16.81
C ARG A 235 -18.35 3.84 -15.63
N CYS A 236 -19.28 3.92 -14.69
CA CYS A 236 -19.31 3.08 -13.50
C CYS A 236 -19.22 1.58 -13.88
N PRO A 237 -18.25 0.81 -13.33
CA PRO A 237 -18.10 -0.61 -13.65
C PRO A 237 -19.29 -1.49 -13.21
N SER A 238 -20.17 -1.00 -12.33
CA SER A 238 -21.31 -1.78 -11.82
C SER A 238 -22.65 -1.42 -12.47
N CYS A 239 -22.89 -0.15 -12.83
CA CYS A 239 -24.20 0.29 -13.36
C CYS A 239 -24.11 1.00 -14.72
N GLU A 240 -22.89 1.17 -15.27
CA GLU A 240 -22.62 1.79 -16.58
C GLU A 240 -23.01 3.28 -16.73
N ASP A 241 -23.52 3.91 -15.67
CA ASP A 241 -23.74 5.36 -15.64
C ASP A 241 -22.42 6.13 -15.73
N PHE A 242 -22.52 7.39 -16.17
CA PHE A 242 -21.40 8.31 -16.23
C PHE A 242 -20.74 8.44 -14.85
N TRP A 243 -19.40 8.38 -14.82
CA TRP A 243 -18.64 8.60 -13.60
C TRP A 243 -18.48 10.11 -13.37
N PRO A 244 -19.12 10.69 -12.33
CA PRO A 244 -19.25 12.15 -12.22
C PRO A 244 -17.97 12.83 -11.72
N HIS A 245 -17.02 12.06 -11.19
CA HIS A 245 -15.80 12.58 -10.57
C HIS A 245 -14.68 12.76 -11.58
N GLU A 246 -13.80 13.71 -11.30
CA GLU A 246 -12.53 13.87 -12.02
C GLU A 246 -11.70 12.59 -11.91
N ILE A 247 -11.14 12.14 -13.04
CA ILE A 247 -10.26 10.98 -13.09
C ILE A 247 -8.86 11.41 -12.65
N PRO A 248 -8.35 10.93 -11.50
CA PRO A 248 -7.04 11.31 -11.03
C PRO A 248 -5.95 10.82 -11.98
N GLU A 249 -4.86 11.57 -12.09
CA GLU A 249 -3.69 11.08 -12.82
C GLU A 249 -3.04 9.91 -12.09
N VAL A 250 -2.55 8.93 -12.85
CA VAL A 250 -1.76 7.84 -12.27
C VAL A 250 -0.42 8.42 -11.83
N TYR A 251 -0.24 8.58 -10.52
CA TYR A 251 1.04 8.99 -9.95
C TYR A 251 2.15 8.04 -10.42
N ARG A 252 3.19 8.60 -11.05
CA ARG A 252 4.41 7.88 -11.41
C ARG A 252 5.57 8.46 -10.62
N PRO A 253 6.21 7.68 -9.73
CA PRO A 253 7.40 8.15 -9.04
C PRO A 253 8.50 8.47 -10.07
N PRO A 254 9.33 9.51 -9.83
CA PRO A 254 10.35 9.99 -10.77
C PRO A 254 11.31 8.91 -11.28
N SER A 255 11.56 7.89 -10.45
CA SER A 255 12.41 6.73 -10.75
C SER A 255 11.96 5.90 -11.96
N SER A 256 10.69 6.00 -12.35
CA SER A 256 10.08 5.21 -13.44
C SER A 256 10.08 5.90 -14.82
N GLN A 257 10.50 7.17 -14.91
CA GLN A 257 10.49 7.93 -16.18
C GLN A 257 11.69 7.64 -17.08
N SER A 258 12.74 6.99 -16.58
CA SER A 258 14.01 6.79 -17.29
C SER A 258 14.06 5.61 -18.27
N GLN A 259 12.94 4.93 -18.54
CA GLN A 259 12.91 3.77 -19.46
C GLN A 259 11.98 3.89 -20.68
N SER A 260 11.22 4.99 -20.84
CA SER A 260 10.24 5.10 -21.94
C SER A 260 10.60 6.10 -23.06
N ALA A 261 11.81 6.64 -23.09
CA ALA A 261 12.26 7.58 -24.13
C ALA A 261 13.49 7.04 -24.89
N ALA A 262 13.35 5.91 -25.59
CA ALA A 262 14.36 5.47 -26.56
C ALA A 262 13.76 4.52 -27.62
N THR A 263 12.72 4.97 -28.35
CA THR A 263 12.43 4.39 -29.67
C THR A 263 11.68 5.41 -30.53
N GLU A 264 12.42 6.40 -31.04
CA GLU A 264 12.01 7.08 -32.27
C GLU A 264 13.11 6.92 -33.32
N LYS A 265 12.63 6.54 -34.50
CA LYS A 265 13.35 5.96 -35.62
C LYS A 265 14.15 7.03 -36.36
N THR A 266 15.45 6.83 -36.54
CA THR A 266 16.24 7.51 -37.57
C THR A 266 16.47 6.55 -38.74
N THR A 267 15.67 6.71 -39.78
CA THR A 267 15.93 6.16 -41.12
C THR A 267 17.12 6.91 -41.76
N PRO A 268 18.17 6.24 -42.26
CA PRO A 268 19.20 6.89 -43.05
C PRO A 268 18.87 6.83 -44.54
N THR A 269 18.83 7.99 -45.19
CA THR A 269 18.74 8.13 -46.65
C THR A 269 20.10 7.79 -47.29
N PRO A 270 20.16 7.03 -48.39
CA PRO A 270 21.44 6.71 -49.04
C PRO A 270 21.94 7.87 -49.90
N ARG A 271 23.23 8.20 -49.74
CA ARG A 271 23.95 9.22 -50.53
C ARG A 271 24.57 8.55 -51.75
N ALA A 272 24.19 8.99 -52.94
CA ALA A 272 24.77 8.53 -54.20
C ALA A 272 26.23 9.00 -54.36
N THR A 273 27.10 8.08 -54.77
CA THR A 273 28.48 8.32 -55.19
C THR A 273 28.62 8.10 -56.69
N GLY A 274 29.41 8.99 -57.33
CA GLY A 274 29.95 8.82 -58.67
C GLY A 274 30.19 10.18 -59.33
N GLN A 275 31.32 10.51 -59.96
CA GLN A 275 32.54 9.77 -60.26
C GLN A 275 33.69 10.77 -60.47
N SER A 276 34.90 10.21 -60.40
CA SER A 276 36.23 10.82 -60.50
C SER A 276 36.63 11.21 -61.94
N ARG A 277 37.40 12.29 -62.14
CA ARG A 277 38.78 12.30 -62.73
C ARG A 277 39.18 13.66 -63.35
N LYS A 278 40.36 14.16 -62.92
CA LYS A 278 41.57 14.58 -63.69
C LYS A 278 41.35 15.43 -64.98
N THR A 279 42.07 16.49 -65.33
CA THR A 279 43.41 17.02 -64.99
C THR A 279 43.68 18.27 -65.85
N ARG A 280 44.49 19.22 -65.31
CA ARG A 280 45.63 19.95 -65.94
C ARG A 280 45.37 21.17 -66.88
N ARG A 281 45.88 22.31 -66.39
CA ARG A 281 46.58 23.46 -67.01
C ARG A 281 46.26 23.82 -68.48
N SER A 282 45.93 25.08 -68.71
CA SER A 282 46.89 26.17 -69.04
C SER A 282 46.28 27.50 -68.65
#